data_AF-A0A7K3ZUM4-F1
#
_entry.id   AF-A0A7K3ZUM4-F1
#
_cell.length_a   1.000
_cell.length_b   1.000
_cell.length_c   1.000
_cell.angle_alpha   90.00
_cell.angle_beta   90.00
_cell.angle_gamma   90.00
#
_symmetry.space_group_name_H-M   'P 1'
#
loop_
_entity.id
_entity.type
_entity.pdbx_description
1 polymer ?
#
loop_
_entity_poly.entity_id
_entity_poly.type
_entity_poly.pdbx_seq_one_letter_code
_entity_poly.pdbx_strand_id
1 'polypeptide(L)'
;MKKLTAITFTSMMLLLATAMVVGAVDTVEIRGHVATDSDTWTADDFAGFYYDIDDNIKTEELTTTVTDRKLLEPDGVVYNTKAMADGFDFDAWGEFLVIGFLADKYFAGYVDAEGTDDVLFEESDDENVLADEQLLKILVDNDDEMTVTSGTPLKMEEGYELGIKS
;
A
#
# COMPACT_ATOMS: atom_id res chain seq x y z
N MET A 1 6.87 5.36 -68.57
CA MET A 1 7.12 4.19 -67.68
C MET A 1 8.34 4.46 -66.81
N LYS A 2 8.11 4.75 -65.52
CA LYS A 2 8.95 4.51 -64.33
C LYS A 2 8.27 5.29 -63.18
N LYS A 3 7.54 4.60 -62.28
CA LYS A 3 7.97 4.14 -60.93
C LYS A 3 8.11 5.33 -59.97
N LEU A 4 7.59 5.38 -58.74
CA LEU A 4 6.87 4.44 -57.88
C LEU A 4 6.19 5.28 -56.77
N THR A 5 5.00 4.89 -56.34
CA THR A 5 4.29 5.39 -55.16
C THR A 5 4.66 4.54 -53.93
N ALA A 6 4.51 5.13 -52.73
CA ALA A 6 4.52 4.56 -51.37
C ALA A 6 5.84 4.70 -50.59
N ILE A 7 5.80 5.55 -49.56
CA ILE A 7 6.70 5.51 -48.39
C ILE A 7 5.84 5.01 -47.23
N THR A 8 5.99 3.74 -46.91
CA THR A 8 5.51 3.13 -45.66
C THR A 8 6.42 3.61 -44.53
N PHE A 9 5.88 4.32 -43.55
CA PHE A 9 6.54 4.57 -42.27
C PHE A 9 6.05 3.51 -41.28
N THR A 10 6.74 2.37 -41.27
CA THR A 10 6.65 1.38 -40.20
C THR A 10 8.03 1.28 -39.59
N SER A 11 8.09 1.20 -38.25
CA SER A 11 9.28 0.99 -37.41
C SER A 11 9.76 2.23 -36.66
N MET A 12 9.16 2.47 -35.48
CA MET A 12 9.91 2.92 -34.30
C MET A 12 9.08 2.73 -33.03
N MET A 13 9.22 1.58 -32.37
CA MET A 13 9.28 1.49 -30.90
C MET A 13 9.68 0.06 -30.51
N LEU A 14 10.99 -0.16 -30.58
CA LEU A 14 11.67 -1.19 -29.82
C LEU A 14 11.82 -0.61 -28.41
N LEU A 15 10.90 -0.93 -27.50
CA LEU A 15 10.99 -0.55 -26.09
C LEU A 15 11.15 -1.82 -25.26
N LEU A 16 12.13 -1.74 -24.37
CA LEU A 16 12.82 -2.82 -23.68
C LEU A 16 11.87 -3.78 -22.97
N ALA A 17 11.74 -4.99 -23.49
CA ALA A 17 11.51 -6.16 -22.64
C ALA A 17 12.89 -6.59 -22.11
N THR A 18 13.40 -5.90 -21.10
CA THR A 18 14.30 -6.58 -20.16
C THR A 18 13.43 -7.64 -19.50
N ALA A 19 13.48 -8.84 -20.05
CA ALA A 19 12.98 -10.04 -19.39
C ALA A 19 13.70 -10.11 -18.04
N MET A 20 13.05 -9.60 -17.01
CA MET A 20 13.36 -10.02 -15.66
C MET A 20 13.19 -11.53 -15.69
N VAL A 21 14.29 -12.23 -15.43
CA VAL A 21 14.26 -13.65 -15.12
C VAL A 21 13.35 -13.77 -13.90
N VAL A 22 12.08 -14.07 -14.14
CA VAL A 22 11.17 -14.53 -13.10
C VAL A 22 11.71 -15.92 -12.74
N GLY A 23 12.64 -15.96 -11.79
CA GLY A 23 12.90 -17.18 -11.05
C GLY A 23 11.54 -17.66 -10.53
N ALA A 24 11.30 -18.97 -10.58
CA ALA A 24 10.09 -19.55 -10.01
C ALA A 24 9.99 -19.09 -8.55
N VAL A 25 9.15 -18.09 -8.29
CA VAL A 25 8.73 -17.75 -6.94
C VAL A 25 7.75 -18.86 -6.59
N ASP A 26 8.03 -19.60 -5.52
CA ASP A 26 7.04 -20.50 -4.95
C ASP A 26 5.87 -19.63 -4.49
N THR A 27 4.81 -19.58 -5.30
CA THR A 27 3.59 -18.83 -4.97
C THR A 27 2.83 -19.60 -3.91
N VAL A 28 2.60 -18.97 -2.76
CA VAL A 28 1.76 -19.51 -1.69
C VAL A 28 0.34 -18.95 -1.86
N GLU A 29 -0.66 -19.82 -1.74
CA GLU A 29 -2.07 -19.44 -1.74
C GLU A 29 -2.59 -19.31 -0.30
N ILE A 30 -3.19 -18.17 0.02
CA ILE A 30 -3.93 -17.94 1.27
C ILE A 30 -5.41 -17.84 0.90
N ARG A 31 -6.26 -18.61 1.58
CA ARG A 31 -7.71 -18.69 1.30
C ARG A 31 -8.54 -18.12 2.45
N GLY A 32 -9.64 -17.46 2.12
CA GLY A 32 -10.70 -17.12 3.07
C GLY A 32 -11.62 -18.30 3.36
N HIS A 33 -12.69 -18.05 4.13
CA HIS A 33 -13.74 -19.03 4.33
C HIS A 33 -14.54 -19.29 3.05
N VAL A 34 -15.25 -20.42 3.02
CA VAL A 34 -16.06 -20.83 1.89
C VAL A 34 -17.48 -20.25 2.05
N ALA A 35 -17.98 -19.60 0.99
CA ALA A 35 -19.35 -19.12 0.90
C ALA A 35 -20.14 -19.88 -0.19
N THR A 36 -21.45 -20.04 0.01
CA THR A 36 -22.36 -20.63 -1.00
C THR A 36 -23.36 -19.63 -1.59
N ASP A 37 -23.47 -18.45 -1.00
CA ASP A 37 -24.38 -17.35 -1.37
C ASP A 37 -23.64 -16.01 -1.24
N SER A 38 -24.36 -14.88 -1.22
CA SER A 38 -23.77 -13.58 -0.88
C SER A 38 -23.06 -13.65 0.46
N ASP A 39 -21.86 -13.06 0.53
CA ASP A 39 -21.03 -13.11 1.73
C ASP A 39 -20.01 -11.98 1.74
N THR A 40 -19.41 -11.77 2.90
CA THR A 40 -18.41 -10.75 3.16
C THR A 40 -17.22 -11.38 3.85
N TRP A 41 -16.02 -11.09 3.34
CA TRP A 41 -14.75 -11.44 3.95
C TRP A 41 -14.11 -10.20 4.55
N THR A 42 -13.53 -10.35 5.74
CA THR A 42 -12.73 -9.34 6.43
C THR A 42 -11.46 -9.98 6.97
N ALA A 43 -10.58 -9.21 7.61
CA ALA A 43 -9.40 -9.78 8.26
C ALA A 43 -9.73 -10.85 9.34
N ASP A 44 -10.96 -10.85 9.88
CA ASP A 44 -11.39 -11.82 10.89
C ASP A 44 -11.55 -13.25 10.34
N ASP A 45 -11.84 -13.40 9.05
CA ASP A 45 -12.14 -14.69 8.40
C ASP A 45 -11.40 -14.93 7.07
N PHE A 46 -10.65 -13.94 6.60
CA PHE A 46 -9.72 -14.06 5.48
C PHE A 46 -8.32 -13.59 5.89
N ALA A 47 -7.48 -14.56 6.25
CA ALA A 47 -6.09 -14.35 6.67
C ALA A 47 -5.16 -13.78 5.57
N GLY A 48 -5.68 -13.54 4.37
CA GLY A 48 -4.96 -12.84 3.32
C GLY A 48 -4.98 -11.33 3.51
N PHE A 49 -5.98 -10.77 4.21
CA PHE A 49 -6.02 -9.33 4.45
C PHE A 49 -5.06 -8.87 5.52
N TYR A 50 -4.64 -7.61 5.40
CA TYR A 50 -3.85 -6.94 6.42
C TYR A 50 -4.57 -6.97 7.77
N TYR A 51 -3.84 -7.41 8.79
CA TYR A 51 -4.28 -7.38 10.17
C TYR A 51 -3.12 -7.02 11.08
N ASP A 52 -3.28 -5.94 11.85
CA ASP A 52 -2.45 -5.67 13.01
C ASP A 52 -3.08 -6.31 14.24
N ILE A 53 -2.38 -7.26 14.85
CA ILE A 53 -2.90 -8.00 16.02
C ILE A 53 -2.75 -7.22 17.31
N ASP A 54 -1.75 -6.34 17.40
CA ASP A 54 -1.43 -5.62 18.63
C ASP A 54 -2.45 -4.49 18.85
N ASP A 55 -2.78 -3.76 17.80
CA ASP A 55 -3.76 -2.67 17.83
C ASP A 55 -5.15 -3.05 17.29
N ASN A 56 -5.30 -4.32 16.87
CA ASN A 56 -6.54 -4.85 16.30
C ASN A 56 -7.02 -4.02 15.09
N ILE A 57 -6.08 -3.62 14.23
CA ILE A 57 -6.34 -2.82 13.03
C ILE A 57 -6.63 -3.75 11.85
N LYS A 58 -7.75 -3.50 11.19
CA LYS A 58 -8.19 -4.22 9.99
C LYS A 58 -9.00 -3.29 9.11
N THR A 59 -8.59 -3.16 7.86
CA THR A 59 -9.11 -2.08 6.99
C THR A 59 -9.90 -2.62 5.81
N GLU A 60 -9.62 -3.85 5.38
CA GLU A 60 -10.10 -4.45 4.13
C GLU A 60 -11.39 -5.26 4.32
N GLU A 61 -12.31 -5.12 3.36
CA GLU A 61 -13.53 -5.88 3.23
C GLU A 61 -13.72 -6.28 1.75
N LEU A 62 -14.06 -7.55 1.50
CA LEU A 62 -14.51 -8.02 0.19
C LEU A 62 -15.92 -8.55 0.33
N THR A 63 -16.87 -7.91 -0.33
CA THR A 63 -18.27 -8.33 -0.34
C THR A 63 -18.65 -8.86 -1.71
N THR A 64 -19.32 -10.02 -1.73
CA THR A 64 -19.94 -10.57 -2.94
C THR A 64 -21.45 -10.62 -2.77
N THR A 65 -22.18 -10.19 -3.80
CA THR A 65 -23.64 -10.28 -3.83
C THR A 65 -24.09 -11.19 -4.95
N VAL A 66 -24.80 -12.25 -4.61
CA VAL A 66 -25.32 -13.26 -5.54
C VAL A 66 -26.84 -13.14 -5.63
N THR A 67 -27.37 -13.12 -6.86
CA THR A 67 -28.80 -13.17 -7.18
C THR A 67 -29.03 -14.15 -8.32
N ASP A 68 -30.10 -14.94 -8.29
CA ASP A 68 -30.41 -15.92 -9.34
C ASP A 68 -29.23 -16.85 -9.74
N ARG A 69 -28.38 -17.23 -8.76
CA ARG A 69 -27.16 -18.04 -8.94
C ARG A 69 -26.09 -17.38 -9.83
N LYS A 70 -26.09 -16.05 -9.92
CA LYS A 70 -25.04 -15.25 -10.56
C LYS A 70 -24.66 -14.09 -9.65
N LEU A 71 -23.49 -13.51 -9.87
CA LEU A 71 -23.15 -12.24 -9.24
C LEU A 71 -24.14 -11.15 -9.69
N LEU A 72 -24.52 -10.27 -8.77
CA LEU A 72 -25.25 -9.05 -9.09
C LEU A 72 -24.42 -8.23 -10.08
N GLU A 73 -25.06 -7.55 -11.02
CA GLU A 73 -24.37 -6.68 -11.97
C GLU A 73 -24.87 -5.23 -11.81
N PRO A 74 -23.97 -4.23 -11.79
CA PRO A 74 -22.50 -4.35 -11.94
C PRO A 74 -21.76 -4.65 -10.63
N ASP A 75 -22.38 -4.44 -9.47
CA ASP A 75 -21.70 -4.36 -8.17
C ASP A 75 -21.72 -5.67 -7.37
N GLY A 76 -21.66 -6.81 -8.06
CA GLY A 76 -21.69 -8.13 -7.42
C GLY A 76 -20.42 -8.49 -6.67
N VAL A 77 -19.33 -7.76 -6.89
CA VAL A 77 -18.08 -7.88 -6.15
C VAL A 77 -17.60 -6.48 -5.81
N VAL A 78 -17.47 -6.20 -4.52
CA VAL A 78 -17.03 -4.91 -4.01
C VAL A 78 -15.87 -5.17 -3.06
N TYR A 79 -14.70 -4.64 -3.40
CA TYR A 79 -13.58 -4.54 -2.48
C TYR A 79 -13.57 -3.13 -1.92
N ASN A 80 -13.56 -3.01 -0.60
CA ASN A 80 -13.53 -1.76 0.11
C ASN A 80 -12.39 -1.79 1.14
N THR A 81 -11.69 -0.68 1.29
CA THR A 81 -10.75 -0.50 2.40
C THR A 81 -10.95 0.87 3.02
N LYS A 82 -10.77 0.95 4.33
CA LYS A 82 -10.91 2.19 5.09
C LYS A 82 -9.72 2.37 6.01
N ALA A 83 -9.03 3.50 5.88
CA ALA A 83 -7.90 3.82 6.75
C ALA A 83 -8.33 3.86 8.23
N MET A 84 -7.43 3.43 9.10
CA MET A 84 -7.58 3.44 10.55
C MET A 84 -6.35 4.11 11.17
N ALA A 85 -6.52 4.71 12.35
CA ALA A 85 -5.40 5.22 13.11
C ALA A 85 -4.55 4.07 13.66
N ASP A 86 -3.24 4.24 13.61
CA ASP A 86 -2.20 3.37 14.14
C ASP A 86 -1.20 4.24 14.93
N GLY A 87 -0.65 3.72 16.00
CA GLY A 87 0.34 4.45 16.80
C GLY A 87 1.71 4.37 16.14
N PHE A 88 2.48 5.47 16.16
CA PHE A 88 3.91 5.35 15.88
C PHE A 88 4.60 4.54 16.98
N ASP A 89 5.59 3.73 16.63
CA ASP A 89 6.40 2.99 17.62
C ASP A 89 7.09 3.97 18.59
N PHE A 90 7.46 5.16 18.11
CA PHE A 90 7.88 6.25 18.97
C PHE A 90 6.68 7.10 19.43
N ASP A 91 6.13 6.75 20.59
CA ASP A 91 4.90 7.32 21.20
C ASP A 91 4.74 8.84 21.08
N ALA A 92 5.83 9.61 21.19
CA ALA A 92 5.77 11.07 21.18
C ALA A 92 5.37 11.68 19.82
N TRP A 93 5.34 10.87 18.75
CA TRP A 93 4.86 11.28 17.43
C TRP A 93 3.35 11.10 17.24
N GLY A 94 2.66 10.48 18.20
CA GLY A 94 1.21 10.29 18.15
C GLY A 94 0.81 9.16 17.19
N GLU A 95 -0.17 9.45 16.34
CA GLU A 95 -0.80 8.45 15.47
C GLU A 95 -0.69 8.84 13.98
N PHE A 96 -0.76 7.83 13.12
CA PHE A 96 -0.89 8.00 11.68
C PHE A 96 -2.02 7.13 11.13
N LEU A 97 -2.44 7.39 9.90
CA LEU A 97 -3.42 6.57 9.21
C LEU A 97 -2.72 5.45 8.46
N VAL A 98 -3.09 4.21 8.77
CA VAL A 98 -2.73 3.01 8.02
C VAL A 98 -3.90 2.54 7.16
N ILE A 99 -3.59 1.99 6.00
CA ILE A 99 -4.56 1.34 5.12
C ILE A 99 -3.98 0.05 4.54
N GLY A 100 -4.73 -1.04 4.67
CA GLY A 100 -4.52 -2.27 3.91
C GLY A 100 -5.01 -2.09 2.48
N PHE A 101 -4.17 -2.43 1.50
CA PHE A 101 -4.55 -2.41 0.09
C PHE A 101 -4.05 -3.68 -0.60
N LEU A 102 -4.99 -4.55 -0.98
CA LEU A 102 -4.69 -5.82 -1.64
C LEU A 102 -3.70 -6.65 -0.81
N ALA A 103 -4.02 -6.87 0.46
CA ALA A 103 -3.24 -7.63 1.45
C ALA A 103 -1.98 -6.96 2.01
N ASP A 104 -1.64 -5.74 1.59
CA ASP A 104 -0.41 -5.06 2.00
C ASP A 104 -0.68 -3.82 2.87
N LYS A 105 0.15 -3.59 3.91
CA LYS A 105 0.13 -2.37 4.77
C LYS A 105 0.70 -1.16 3.99
N TYR A 106 0.01 -0.02 4.08
CA TYR A 106 0.44 1.27 3.54
C TYR A 106 0.13 2.43 4.49
N PHE A 107 0.93 3.49 4.40
CA PHE A 107 0.67 4.79 5.01
C PHE A 107 -0.35 5.58 4.18
N ALA A 108 -1.30 6.20 4.87
CA ALA A 108 -2.43 6.94 4.30
C ALA A 108 -2.47 8.42 4.70
N GLY A 109 -1.70 8.84 5.70
CA GLY A 109 -1.65 10.24 6.16
C GLY A 109 -1.32 10.34 7.64
N TYR A 110 -1.17 11.56 8.14
CA TYR A 110 -1.05 11.86 9.55
C TYR A 110 -2.43 12.14 10.16
N VAL A 111 -2.58 11.88 11.46
CA VAL A 111 -3.83 12.14 12.19
C VAL A 111 -3.79 13.55 12.78
N ASP A 112 -4.88 14.30 12.60
CA ASP A 112 -5.17 15.53 13.35
C ASP A 112 -5.93 15.15 14.62
N ALA A 113 -5.21 14.92 15.70
CA ALA A 113 -5.76 14.55 17.00
C ALA A 113 -5.98 15.80 17.87
N GLU A 114 -7.25 16.10 18.09
CA GLU A 114 -7.68 17.24 18.89
C GLU A 114 -7.09 17.18 20.32
N GLY A 115 -6.23 18.14 20.63
CA GLY A 115 -5.65 18.32 21.97
C GLY A 115 -4.32 17.62 22.21
N THR A 116 -3.67 17.10 21.17
CA THR A 116 -2.28 16.62 21.17
C THR A 116 -1.36 17.55 20.37
N ASP A 117 -0.05 17.37 20.54
CA ASP A 117 0.99 18.09 19.79
C ASP A 117 1.39 17.22 18.61
N ASP A 118 0.57 17.20 17.56
CA ASP A 118 0.73 16.31 16.39
C ASP A 118 1.72 16.92 15.40
N VAL A 119 2.96 17.07 15.85
CA VAL A 119 4.02 17.77 15.10
C VAL A 119 4.17 17.28 13.66
N LEU A 120 3.96 15.98 13.41
CA LEU A 120 4.06 15.43 12.06
C LEU A 120 2.88 15.84 11.16
N PHE A 121 1.68 15.99 11.72
CA PHE A 121 0.53 16.52 10.99
C PHE A 121 0.73 18.00 10.69
N GLU A 122 1.15 18.79 11.69
CA GLU A 122 1.29 20.24 11.56
C GLU A 122 2.42 20.67 10.60
N GLU A 123 3.53 19.91 10.57
CA GLU A 123 4.70 20.23 9.75
C GLU A 123 4.69 19.57 8.37
N SER A 124 3.76 18.66 8.08
CA SER A 124 3.66 18.02 6.77
C SER A 124 3.10 18.99 5.72
N ASP A 125 3.71 18.98 4.53
CA ASP A 125 3.16 19.65 3.33
C ASP A 125 2.02 18.84 2.68
N ASP A 126 1.91 17.55 3.02
CA ASP A 126 0.90 16.61 2.54
C ASP A 126 0.50 15.69 3.70
N GLU A 127 -0.46 16.15 4.49
CA GLU A 127 -0.94 15.45 5.67
C GLU A 127 -1.84 14.25 5.32
N ASN A 128 -2.40 14.21 4.12
CA ASN A 128 -3.37 13.21 3.70
C ASN A 128 -3.12 12.74 2.26
N VAL A 129 -2.15 11.85 2.13
CA VAL A 129 -1.74 11.29 0.83
C VAL A 129 -2.87 10.53 0.11
N LEU A 130 -3.88 10.05 0.84
CA LEU A 130 -5.07 9.43 0.24
C LEU A 130 -5.93 10.43 -0.53
N ALA A 131 -5.97 11.71 -0.13
CA ALA A 131 -6.70 12.74 -0.86
C ALA A 131 -6.15 12.94 -2.28
N ASP A 132 -4.86 12.61 -2.46
CA ASP A 132 -4.14 12.65 -3.73
C ASP A 132 -4.11 11.29 -4.46
N GLU A 133 -4.93 10.32 -4.01
CA GLU A 133 -5.01 8.97 -4.57
C GLU A 133 -3.67 8.20 -4.49
N GLN A 134 -2.84 8.50 -3.48
CA GLN A 134 -1.54 7.86 -3.27
C GLN A 134 -1.55 6.89 -2.09
N LEU A 135 -0.72 5.86 -2.19
CA LEU A 135 -0.39 4.93 -1.12
C LEU A 135 1.13 4.86 -0.98
N LEU A 136 1.64 5.08 0.22
CA LEU A 136 3.07 5.07 0.50
C LEU A 136 3.45 3.84 1.33
N LYS A 137 4.54 3.16 0.98
CA LYS A 137 5.06 2.06 1.81
C LYS A 137 5.72 2.63 3.06
N ILE A 138 5.41 2.03 4.20
CA ILE A 138 6.12 2.28 5.46
C ILE A 138 7.41 1.45 5.39
N LEU A 139 8.55 2.15 5.39
CA LEU A 139 9.86 1.50 5.31
C LEU A 139 10.42 1.20 6.71
N VAL A 140 10.23 2.12 7.64
CA VAL A 140 10.69 2.03 9.03
C VAL A 140 9.67 2.74 9.91
N ASP A 141 9.25 2.06 10.96
CA ASP A 141 8.52 2.57 12.11
C ASP A 141 9.11 1.82 13.31
N ASN A 142 9.88 2.51 14.15
CA ASN A 142 10.54 1.96 15.34
C ASN A 142 10.96 3.08 16.31
N ASP A 143 11.29 2.70 17.55
CA ASP A 143 11.78 3.58 18.62
C ASP A 143 13.25 3.34 18.98
N ASP A 144 13.99 2.63 18.12
CA ASP A 144 15.38 2.24 18.36
C ASP A 144 16.33 3.45 18.49
N GLU A 145 17.08 3.52 19.59
CA GLU A 145 18.11 4.54 19.79
C GLU A 145 19.40 4.21 19.03
N MET A 146 19.92 5.20 18.31
CA MET A 146 21.13 5.08 17.51
C MET A 146 22.06 6.30 17.62
N THR A 147 23.36 6.08 17.47
CA THR A 147 24.35 7.17 17.40
C THR A 147 24.75 7.43 15.95
N VAL A 148 24.43 8.63 15.44
CA VAL A 148 24.79 9.09 14.09
C VAL A 148 25.94 10.10 14.18
N THR A 149 26.92 10.03 13.27
CA THR A 149 28.03 11.00 13.20
C THR A 149 28.23 11.48 11.76
N SER A 150 28.93 12.60 11.55
CA SER A 150 29.19 13.10 10.19
C SER A 150 30.01 12.14 9.30
N GLY A 151 30.71 11.17 9.91
CA GLY A 151 31.45 10.12 9.19
C GLY A 151 30.67 8.82 9.01
N THR A 152 29.44 8.71 9.53
CA THR A 152 28.64 7.48 9.50
C THR A 152 27.17 7.84 9.32
N PRO A 153 26.63 7.79 8.09
CA PRO A 153 25.22 8.06 7.85
C PRO A 153 24.35 6.97 8.50
N LEU A 154 23.13 7.36 8.86
CA LEU A 154 22.07 6.43 9.22
C LEU A 154 21.57 5.75 7.95
N LYS A 155 21.70 4.42 7.89
CA LYS A 155 21.14 3.61 6.81
C LYS A 155 19.71 3.23 7.15
N MET A 156 18.82 3.46 6.20
CA MET A 156 17.42 3.07 6.26
C MET A 156 17.18 1.88 5.31
N GLU A 157 15.96 1.37 5.30
CA GLU A 157 15.55 0.32 4.35
C GLU A 157 15.60 0.81 2.90
N GLU A 158 15.59 -0.13 1.96
CA GLU A 158 15.63 0.12 0.50
C GLU A 158 16.79 1.00 -0.01
N GLY A 159 17.85 1.16 0.79
CA GLY A 159 19.06 1.90 0.40
C GLY A 159 18.98 3.41 0.59
N TYR A 160 17.95 3.90 1.29
CA TYR A 160 17.89 5.29 1.76
C TYR A 160 18.95 5.53 2.85
N GLU A 161 19.51 6.74 2.91
CA GLU A 161 20.49 7.14 3.92
C GLU A 161 20.25 8.57 4.39
N LEU A 162 20.35 8.79 5.71
CA LEU A 162 20.31 10.11 6.34
C LEU A 162 21.70 10.48 6.89
N GLY A 163 22.27 11.55 6.35
CA GLY A 163 23.62 12.02 6.72
C GLY A 163 23.62 13.37 7.43
N ILE A 164 24.46 13.52 8.45
CA ILE A 164 24.69 14.82 9.10
C ILE A 164 25.68 15.61 8.25
N LYS A 165 25.23 16.75 7.72
CA LYS A 165 26.11 17.70 7.03
C LYS A 165 26.73 18.65 8.04
N SER A 166 28.04 18.57 8.18
CA SER A 166 28.87 19.46 9.01
C SER A 166 29.70 20.41 8.16
#